data_AF-A0A1Z1F981-F1
#
_entry.id   AF-A0A1Z1F981-F1
#
_cell.length_a   1.000
_cell.length_b   1.000
_cell.length_c   1.000
_cell.angle_alpha   90.00
_cell.angle_beta   90.00
_cell.angle_gamma   90.00
#
_symmetry.space_group_name_H-M   'P 1'
#
loop_
_entity.id
_entity.type
_entity.pdbx_description
1 polymer ?
#
loop_
_entity_poly.entity_id
_entity_poly.type
_entity_poly.pdbx_seq_one_letter_code
_entity_poly.pdbx_strand_id
1 'polypeptide(L)' 'MKGRIYRLNELLQKVDRHLRLEMQRRHPDAWNLMRLRLLRYRIRNALRRSARRWVNPHRAMRARKALSLLPV' A
#
# COMPACT_ATOMS: atom_id res chain seq x y z
N MET A 1 -11.51 8.89 -8.19
CA MET A 1 -10.77 8.28 -7.04
C MET A 1 -11.08 6.79 -6.78
N LYS A 2 -12.32 6.30 -6.99
CA LYS A 2 -12.66 4.86 -6.88
C LYS A 2 -11.73 3.95 -7.71
N GLY A 3 -11.39 4.34 -8.94
CA GLY A 3 -10.47 3.57 -9.81
C GLY A 3 -9.05 3.39 -9.25
N ARG A 4 -8.54 4.36 -8.46
CA ARG A 4 -7.21 4.22 -7.83
C ARG A 4 -7.22 3.20 -6.71
N ILE A 5 -8.28 3.17 -5.90
CA ILE A 5 -8.44 2.18 -4.83
C ILE A 5 -8.62 0.79 -5.45
N TYR A 6 -9.44 0.67 -6.49
CA TYR A 6 -9.63 -0.58 -7.23
C TYR A 6 -8.30 -1.13 -7.76
N ARG A 7 -7.50 -0.29 -8.44
CA ARG A 7 -6.18 -0.68 -8.96
C ARG A 7 -5.21 -1.09 -7.87
N LEU A 8 -5.22 -0.41 -6.72
CA LEU A 8 -4.41 -0.81 -5.56
C LEU A 8 -4.85 -2.16 -4.99
N ASN A 9 -6.15 -2.45 -4.99
CA ASN A 9 -6.68 -3.72 -4.53
C ASN A 9 -6.32 -4.86 -5.49
N GLU A 10 -6.38 -4.62 -6.80
CA GLU A 10 -5.96 -5.57 -7.82
C GLU A 10 -4.46 -5.89 -7.70
N LEU A 11 -3.61 -4.86 -7.50
CA LEU A 11 -2.19 -5.04 -7.24
C LEU A 11 -1.93 -5.85 -5.96
N LEU A 12 -2.69 -5.60 -4.90
CA LEU A 12 -2.59 -6.37 -3.65
C LEU A 12 -2.89 -7.85 -3.89
N GLN A 13 -3.97 -8.15 -4.62
CA GLN A 13 -4.34 -9.52 -4.97
C GLN A 13 -3.27 -10.22 -5.82
N LYS A 14 -2.66 -9.52 -6.78
CA LYS A 14 -1.54 -10.05 -7.58
C LYS A 14 -0.34 -10.38 -6.70
N VAL A 15 0.08 -9.46 -5.83
CA VAL A 15 1.21 -9.70 -4.90
C VAL A 15 0.92 -10.86 -3.96
N ASP A 16 -0.30 -10.96 -3.41
CA ASP A 16 -0.70 -12.07 -2.54
C ASP A 16 -0.73 -13.42 -3.28
N ARG A 17 -1.03 -13.42 -4.59
CA ARG A 17 -0.92 -14.61 -5.44
C ARG A 17 0.54 -15.02 -5.63
N HIS A 18 1.41 -14.07 -5.97
CA HIS A 18 2.84 -14.35 -6.14
C HIS A 18 3.51 -14.83 -4.85
N LEU A 19 3.13 -14.27 -3.69
CA LEU A 19 3.60 -14.77 -2.39
C LEU A 19 3.22 -16.22 -2.16
N ARG A 20 1.96 -16.58 -2.43
CA ARG A 20 1.48 -17.95 -2.29
C ARG A 20 2.24 -18.91 -3.21
N LEU A 21 2.43 -18.52 -4.46
CA LEU A 21 3.18 -19.32 -5.43
C LEU A 21 4.64 -19.51 -5.02
N GLU A 22 5.31 -18.45 -4.58
CA GLU A 22 6.71 -18.53 -4.12
C GLU A 22 6.85 -19.41 -2.87
N MET A 23 5.91 -19.33 -1.93
CA MET A 23 5.89 -20.17 -0.72
C MET A 23 5.62 -21.65 -1.03
N GLN A 24 4.94 -21.96 -2.13
CA GLN A 24 4.66 -23.33 -2.57
C GLN A 24 5.83 -23.96 -3.35
N ARG A 25 6.86 -23.18 -3.70
CA ARG A 25 8.03 -23.72 -4.40
C ARG A 25 8.81 -24.65 -3.49
N ARG A 26 9.39 -25.70 -4.09
CA ARG A 26 10.28 -26.65 -3.40
C ARG A 26 11.48 -25.97 -2.74
N HIS A 27 11.99 -24.92 -3.37
CA HIS A 27 13.00 -24.00 -2.82
C HIS A 27 12.51 -22.56 -2.99
N PRO A 28 11.90 -21.96 -1.95
CA PRO A 28 11.45 -20.57 -1.99
C PRO A 28 12.64 -19.61 -2.04
N ASP A 29 12.58 -18.61 -2.91
CA ASP A 29 13.55 -17.53 -2.90
C ASP A 29 13.24 -16.54 -1.76
N ALA A 30 14.10 -16.50 -0.75
CA ALA A 30 13.97 -15.63 0.41
C ALA A 30 13.99 -14.14 0.04
N TRP A 31 14.80 -13.73 -0.94
CA TRP A 31 14.86 -12.35 -1.41
C TRP A 31 13.57 -11.96 -2.13
N ASN A 32 13.05 -12.86 -2.97
CA ASN A 32 11.79 -12.64 -3.66
C ASN A 32 10.62 -12.54 -2.66
N LEU A 33 10.57 -13.43 -1.66
CA LEU A 33 9.58 -13.37 -0.58
C LEU A 33 9.65 -12.05 0.19
N MET A 34 10.85 -11.59 0.55
CA MET A 34 11.03 -10.32 1.25
C MET A 34 10.54 -9.15 0.40
N ARG A 35 10.93 -9.10 -0.89
CA ARG A 35 10.51 -8.07 -1.84
C ARG A 35 8.99 -8.03 -1.97
N LEU A 36 8.35 -9.19 -2.12
CA LEU A 36 6.90 -9.30 -2.24
C LEU A 36 6.17 -8.88 -0.93
N ARG A 37 6.70 -9.24 0.24
CA ARG A 37 6.16 -8.80 1.54
C ARG A 37 6.24 -7.28 1.69
N LEU A 38 7.36 -6.67 1.28
CA LEU A 38 7.52 -5.21 1.30
C LEU A 38 6.53 -4.52 0.36
N LEU A 39 6.36 -5.03 -0.86
CA LEU A 39 5.37 -4.55 -1.82
C LEU A 39 3.95 -4.60 -1.24
N ARG A 40 3.57 -5.75 -0.66
CA ARG A 40 2.28 -5.94 0.02
C ARG A 40 2.04 -4.89 1.11
N TYR A 41 3.05 -4.65 1.95
CA TYR A 41 2.99 -3.65 3.02
C TYR A 41 2.79 -2.23 2.46
N ARG A 42 3.55 -1.84 1.43
CA ARG A 42 3.43 -0.53 0.77
C ARG A 42 2.05 -0.31 0.16
N ILE A 43 1.49 -1.32 -0.51
CA ILE A 43 0.15 -1.26 -1.09
C ILE A 43 -0.92 -1.11 0.00
N ARG A 44 -0.84 -1.88 1.09
CA ARG A 44 -1.76 -1.75 2.24
C ARG A 44 -1.69 -0.35 2.87
N ASN A 45 -0.50 0.23 2.98
CA ASN A 45 -0.34 1.61 3.46
C ASN A 45 -0.94 2.64 2.49
N ALA A 46 -0.78 2.45 1.19
CA ALA A 46 -1.39 3.32 0.18
C ALA A 46 -2.93 3.25 0.22
N LEU A 47 -3.49 2.05 0.40
CA LEU A 47 -4.93 1.83 0.59
C LEU A 47 -5.42 2.51 1.87
N ARG A 48 -4.73 2.33 2.99
CA ARG A 48 -5.05 2.99 4.27
C ARG A 48 -5.02 4.52 4.15
N ARG A 49 -4.01 5.09 3.49
CA ARG A 49 -3.94 6.54 3.23
C ARG A 49 -5.09 7.02 2.35
N SER A 50 -5.45 6.25 1.32
CA SER A 50 -6.57 6.56 0.42
C SER A 50 -7.91 6.51 1.17
N ALA A 51 -8.10 5.50 2.03
CA ALA A 51 -9.29 5.36 2.89
C ALA A 51 -9.39 6.50 3.92
N ARG A 52 -8.29 6.86 4.60
CA ARG A 52 -8.27 8.00 5.54
C ARG A 52 -8.63 9.32 4.88
N ARG A 53 -8.19 9.54 3.63
CA ARG A 53 -8.57 10.72 2.84
C ARG A 53 -10.05 10.75 2.50
N TRP A 54 -10.68 9.58 2.37
CA TRP A 54 -12.12 9.44 2.15
C TRP A 54 -12.93 9.64 3.44
N VAL A 55 -12.52 9.03 4.55
CA VAL A 55 -13.25 9.11 5.83
C VAL A 55 -13.16 10.49 6.48
N ASN A 56 -12.05 11.22 6.29
CA ASN A 56 -11.90 12.55 6.88
C ASN A 56 -11.05 13.49 5.99
N PRO A 57 -11.67 14.10 4.95
CA PRO A 57 -10.96 14.98 4.02
C PRO A 57 -10.42 16.24 4.70
N HIS A 58 -11.13 16.79 5.70
CA HIS A 58 -10.69 17.97 6.45
C HIS A 58 -9.44 17.73 7.30
N ARG A 59 -9.31 16.54 7.92
CA ARG A 59 -8.09 16.18 8.68
C ARG A 59 -6.85 16.06 7.78
N ALA A 60 -7.01 15.53 6.57
CA ALA A 60 -5.92 15.47 5.58
C ALA A 60 -5.49 16.86 5.10
N MET A 61 -6.44 17.77 4.93
CA MET A 61 -6.17 19.17 4.54
C MET A 61 -5.43 19.92 5.66
N ARG A 62 -5.85 19.76 6.93
CA ARG A 62 -5.16 20.36 8.10
C ARG A 62 -3.75 19.82 8.28
N ALA A 63 -3.53 18.51 8.11
CA ALA A 63 -2.19 17.93 8.19
C ALA A 63 -1.25 18.46 7.10
N ARG A 64 -1.76 18.66 5.86
CA ARG A 64 -1.01 19.31 4.78
C ARG A 64 -0.69 20.77 5.09
N LYS A 65 -1.66 21.53 5.60
CA LYS A 65 -1.47 22.94 5.98
C LYS A 65 -0.48 23.08 7.14
N ALA A 66 -0.49 22.18 8.10
CA ALA A 66 0.49 22.16 9.19
C ALA A 66 1.91 21.85 8.68
N LEU A 67 2.06 20.92 7.73
CA LEU A 67 3.36 20.61 7.14
C LEU A 67 3.94 21.78 6.33
N SER A 68 3.10 22.57 5.65
CA SER A 68 3.53 23.77 4.91
C SER A 68 3.87 24.96 5.80
N LEU A 69 3.60 24.87 7.11
CA LEU A 69 3.88 25.92 8.09
C LEU A 69 5.13 25.63 8.92
N LEU A 70 5.80 24.48 8.70
CA LEU A 70 7.10 24.20 9.31
C LEU A 70 8.19 24.93 8.51
N PRO A 71 9.02 25.77 9.14
CA PRO A 71 10.17 26.36 8.47
C PRO A 71 11.17 25.26 8.09
N VAL A 72 11.73 25.38 6.88
CA VAL A 72 12.80 24.51 6.35
C VAL A 72 14.09 24.77 7.10
#